data_AF-A0A7V7UVX2-F1
#
_entry.id   AF-A0A7V7UVX2-F1
#
_cell.length_a   1.000
_cell.length_b   1.000
_cell.length_c   1.000
_cell.angle_alpha   90.00
_cell.angle_beta   90.00
_cell.angle_gamma   90.00
#
_symmetry.space_group_name_H-M   'P 1'
#
loop_
_entity.id
_entity.type
_entity.pdbx_description
1 polymer ?
#
loop_
_entity_poly.entity_id
_entity_poly.type
_entity_poly.pdbx_seq_one_letter_code
_entity_poly.pdbx_strand_id
1 'polypeptide(L)'
;MLKKKIRIFVFIIAAVTGITFIINYFSSSRGLAESASVYEKLAKREEISYLIIGDSIGRGSGASHKSKTWFRKMEAALFAKYRVKTERQLLVQSGATAFEGLYKLQNTKPFEHIDLVFIVFGENDRKYMDVSQFAQTYESLIRKAKQTYPNSEIITFTESSLTEDEFAESIKEISYHYHAKNIDMRLPFSESEYPVEKLTTDLVHPNDKGYELYSAAVLETIEELTSKQENIAYLAEPIYPNADISLTEIYDVQRSIGFTSEKNYWVSESKGDILEYSFTGTMLGIRALRSEIGGKADVYLNGNWITEISTWWPFERERYLYIASGLENTKHTVVFVSKGEKSLNNTTDHHTVAISSIITD
;
A
#
# COMPACT_ATOMS: atom_id res chain seq x y z
N MET A 1 -27.47 17.15 -65.77
CA MET A 1 -26.15 16.50 -65.52
C MET A 1 -25.62 16.69 -64.09
N LEU A 2 -25.76 17.88 -63.48
CA LEU A 2 -25.20 18.20 -62.16
C LEU A 2 -25.78 17.36 -60.99
N LYS A 3 -27.09 17.12 -60.95
CA LYS A 3 -27.75 16.32 -59.89
C LYS A 3 -27.29 14.84 -59.84
N LYS A 4 -26.92 14.25 -60.99
CA LYS A 4 -26.42 12.86 -61.07
C LYS A 4 -24.99 12.76 -60.55
N LYS A 5 -24.15 13.77 -60.82
CA LYS A 5 -22.78 13.87 -60.27
C LYS A 5 -22.78 14.06 -58.75
N ILE A 6 -23.68 14.89 -58.22
CA ILE A 6 -23.83 15.10 -56.77
C ILE A 6 -24.27 13.81 -56.06
N ARG A 7 -25.24 13.06 -56.62
CA ARG A 7 -25.67 11.77 -56.05
C ARG A 7 -24.55 10.73 -56.03
N ILE A 8 -23.74 10.65 -57.09
CA ILE A 8 -22.59 9.73 -57.14
C ILE A 8 -21.53 10.14 -56.11
N PHE A 9 -21.27 11.44 -55.95
CA PHE A 9 -20.29 11.94 -54.98
C PHE A 9 -20.71 11.68 -53.52
N VAL A 10 -22.00 11.88 -53.20
CA VAL A 10 -22.55 11.56 -51.88
C VAL A 10 -22.48 10.05 -51.60
N PHE A 11 -22.74 9.20 -52.60
CA PHE A 11 -22.65 7.75 -52.44
C PHE A 11 -21.22 7.26 -52.22
N ILE A 12 -20.24 7.86 -52.92
CA ILE A 12 -18.81 7.56 -52.73
C ILE A 12 -18.35 8.00 -51.34
N ILE A 13 -18.73 9.19 -50.87
CA ILE A 13 -18.39 9.64 -49.51
C ILE A 13 -19.00 8.71 -48.47
N ALA A 14 -20.28 8.35 -48.59
CA ALA A 14 -20.95 7.44 -47.66
C ALA A 14 -20.31 6.02 -47.66
N ALA A 15 -19.87 5.55 -48.82
CA ALA A 15 -19.16 4.27 -48.93
C ALA A 15 -17.76 4.34 -48.29
N VAL A 16 -17.03 5.44 -48.50
CA VAL A 16 -15.69 5.64 -47.90
C VAL A 16 -15.78 5.81 -46.38
N THR A 17 -16.76 6.56 -45.87
CA THR A 17 -17.00 6.71 -44.43
C THR A 17 -17.49 5.41 -43.81
N GLY A 18 -18.37 4.66 -44.50
CA GLY A 18 -18.80 3.33 -44.08
C GLY A 18 -17.64 2.33 -44.02
N ILE A 19 -16.76 2.33 -45.03
CA ILE A 19 -15.57 1.47 -45.06
C ILE A 19 -14.57 1.87 -43.97
N THR A 20 -14.34 3.16 -43.73
CA THR A 20 -13.46 3.60 -42.61
C THR A 20 -14.07 3.30 -41.25
N PHE A 21 -15.40 3.40 -41.09
CA PHE A 21 -16.07 3.01 -39.86
C PHE A 21 -15.99 1.49 -39.63
N ILE A 22 -16.18 0.67 -40.67
CA ILE A 22 -16.02 -0.78 -40.62
C ILE A 22 -14.55 -1.14 -40.35
N ILE A 23 -13.58 -0.51 -41.01
CA ILE A 23 -12.15 -0.73 -40.73
C ILE A 23 -11.82 -0.33 -39.30
N ASN A 24 -12.30 0.81 -38.79
CA ASN A 24 -12.06 1.22 -37.40
C ASN A 24 -12.77 0.31 -36.39
N TYR A 25 -13.98 -0.18 -36.71
CA TYR A 25 -14.71 -1.16 -35.91
C TYR A 25 -14.00 -2.52 -35.90
N PHE A 26 -13.48 -2.98 -37.04
CA PHE A 26 -12.69 -4.21 -37.15
C PHE A 26 -11.23 -4.06 -36.67
N SER A 27 -10.69 -2.84 -36.62
CA SER A 27 -9.37 -2.55 -36.04
C SER A 27 -9.43 -2.36 -34.53
N SER A 28 -10.57 -1.90 -33.99
CA SER A 28 -10.85 -1.86 -32.54
C SER A 28 -11.34 -3.21 -32.00
N SER A 29 -11.97 -4.05 -32.83
CA SER A 29 -12.37 -5.43 -32.47
C SER A 29 -11.36 -6.51 -32.87
N ARG A 30 -10.31 -6.18 -33.64
CA ARG A 30 -9.05 -6.96 -33.65
C ARG A 30 -8.37 -6.67 -32.32
N GLY A 31 -8.75 -7.49 -31.34
CA GLY A 31 -8.55 -7.30 -29.92
C GLY A 31 -7.25 -6.61 -29.53
N LEU A 32 -7.36 -5.72 -28.55
CA LEU A 32 -6.44 -5.79 -27.42
C LEU A 32 -6.28 -7.28 -27.11
N ALA A 33 -5.16 -7.89 -27.52
CA ALA A 33 -4.83 -9.21 -27.03
C ALA A 33 -4.85 -9.06 -25.52
N GLU A 34 -5.79 -9.74 -24.86
CA GLU A 34 -5.88 -9.79 -23.41
C GLU A 34 -4.47 -10.12 -22.92
N SER A 35 -3.85 -9.21 -22.16
CA SER A 35 -2.48 -9.41 -21.74
C SER A 35 -2.45 -10.67 -20.88
N ALA A 36 -1.57 -11.61 -21.21
CA ALA A 36 -1.48 -12.87 -20.48
C ALA A 36 -1.39 -12.62 -18.97
N SER A 37 -2.21 -13.32 -18.20
CA SER A 37 -2.19 -13.26 -16.74
C SER A 37 -0.86 -13.80 -16.19
N VAL A 38 -0.55 -13.47 -14.93
CA VAL A 38 0.65 -14.03 -14.27
C VAL A 38 0.69 -15.56 -14.31
N TYR A 39 -0.46 -16.22 -14.17
CA TYR A 39 -0.59 -17.68 -14.21
C TYR A 39 -0.31 -18.24 -15.61
N GLU A 40 -0.81 -17.61 -16.67
CA GLU A 40 -0.50 -18.02 -18.04
C GLU A 40 0.98 -17.80 -18.37
N LYS A 41 1.56 -16.69 -17.92
CA LYS A 41 2.99 -16.40 -18.08
C LYS A 41 3.84 -17.45 -17.37
N LEU A 42 3.50 -17.79 -16.14
CA LEU A 42 4.16 -18.85 -15.37
C LEU A 42 4.05 -20.22 -16.05
N ALA A 43 2.87 -20.59 -16.55
CA ALA A 43 2.66 -21.84 -17.30
C ALA A 43 3.52 -21.91 -18.58
N LYS A 44 3.70 -20.76 -19.25
CA LYS A 44 4.56 -20.62 -20.45
C LYS A 44 6.03 -20.40 -20.12
N ARG A 45 6.40 -20.31 -18.84
CA ARG A 45 7.76 -20.03 -18.34
C ARG A 45 8.30 -18.68 -18.82
N GLU A 46 7.41 -17.71 -18.97
CA GLU A 46 7.74 -16.34 -19.33
C GLU A 46 8.22 -15.56 -18.10
N GLU A 47 8.93 -14.47 -18.33
CA GLU A 47 9.38 -13.56 -17.28
C GLU A 47 8.20 -12.81 -16.67
N ILE A 48 8.19 -12.68 -15.34
CA ILE A 48 7.15 -11.95 -14.60
C ILE A 48 7.73 -10.73 -13.88
N SER A 49 6.99 -9.63 -13.87
CA SER A 49 7.28 -8.43 -13.07
C SER A 49 6.34 -8.39 -11.88
N TYR A 50 6.86 -8.09 -10.69
CA TYR A 50 6.04 -8.02 -9.49
C TYR A 50 6.43 -6.87 -8.57
N LEU A 51 5.44 -6.37 -7.81
CA LEU A 51 5.57 -5.28 -6.87
C LEU A 51 5.30 -5.77 -5.45
N ILE A 52 6.15 -5.40 -4.49
CA ILE A 52 5.84 -5.56 -3.06
C ILE A 52 5.51 -4.19 -2.48
N ILE A 53 4.29 -4.04 -1.96
CA ILE A 53 3.85 -2.90 -1.15
C ILE A 53 3.75 -3.40 0.28
N GLY A 54 4.54 -2.86 1.20
CA GLY A 54 4.57 -3.43 2.53
C GLY A 54 5.45 -2.74 3.54
N ASP A 55 5.53 -3.36 4.70
CA ASP A 55 6.24 -2.83 5.84
C ASP A 55 7.68 -3.41 5.95
N SER A 56 8.15 -3.63 7.18
CA SER A 56 9.38 -4.36 7.51
C SER A 56 9.44 -5.81 6.98
N ILE A 57 8.34 -6.58 7.03
CA ILE A 57 8.29 -7.97 6.54
C ILE A 57 8.26 -7.98 5.01
N GLY A 58 7.49 -7.06 4.41
CA GLY A 58 7.53 -6.84 2.96
C GLY A 58 8.95 -6.51 2.45
N ARG A 59 9.74 -5.78 3.25
CA ARG A 59 11.15 -5.48 2.96
C ARG A 59 12.11 -6.67 3.18
N GLY A 60 11.71 -7.69 3.92
CA GLY A 60 12.57 -8.83 4.27
C GLY A 60 13.42 -8.62 5.53
N SER A 61 12.97 -7.79 6.47
CA SER A 61 13.67 -7.53 7.74
C SER A 61 13.74 -8.82 8.60
N GLY A 62 14.83 -9.04 9.32
CA GLY A 62 15.06 -10.28 10.09
C GLY A 62 15.89 -11.33 9.34
N ALA A 63 15.95 -11.27 8.00
CA ALA A 63 16.88 -12.09 7.23
C ALA A 63 18.34 -11.77 7.56
N SER A 64 19.17 -12.79 7.74
CA SER A 64 20.61 -12.65 8.04
C SER A 64 21.38 -11.99 6.89
N HIS A 65 20.87 -12.16 5.67
CA HIS A 65 21.45 -11.60 4.45
C HIS A 65 20.36 -11.26 3.44
N LYS A 66 20.59 -10.27 2.56
CA LYS A 66 19.62 -9.85 1.53
C LYS A 66 19.19 -10.99 0.59
N SER A 67 20.01 -12.03 0.42
CA SER A 67 19.69 -13.21 -0.39
C SER A 67 18.77 -14.22 0.32
N LYS A 68 18.49 -13.99 1.61
CA LYS A 68 17.70 -14.88 2.46
C LYS A 68 16.28 -14.35 2.73
N THR A 69 15.91 -13.21 2.18
CA THR A 69 14.53 -12.70 2.24
C THR A 69 13.57 -13.65 1.51
N TRP A 70 12.29 -13.66 1.91
CA TRP A 70 11.29 -14.55 1.31
C TRP A 70 11.21 -14.40 -0.21
N PHE A 71 11.23 -13.17 -0.71
CA PHE A 71 11.14 -12.91 -2.14
C PHE A 71 12.40 -13.37 -2.88
N ARG A 72 13.61 -13.26 -2.30
CA ARG A 72 14.82 -13.81 -2.95
C ARG A 72 14.81 -15.33 -3.01
N LYS A 73 14.31 -15.98 -1.96
CA LYS A 73 14.12 -17.44 -1.94
C LYS A 73 13.09 -17.87 -2.98
N MET A 74 11.96 -17.15 -3.08
CA MET A 74 10.93 -17.38 -4.09
C MET A 74 11.48 -17.23 -5.51
N GLU A 75 12.17 -16.12 -5.81
CA GLU A 75 12.80 -15.89 -7.12
C GLU A 75 13.77 -17.01 -7.50
N ALA A 76 14.63 -17.43 -6.56
CA ALA A 76 15.57 -18.52 -6.78
C ALA A 76 14.86 -19.85 -7.07
N ALA A 77 13.77 -20.13 -6.36
CA ALA A 77 12.97 -21.34 -6.56
C ALA A 77 12.21 -21.33 -7.90
N LEU A 78 11.59 -20.21 -8.27
CA LEU A 78 10.94 -20.03 -9.58
C LEU A 78 11.94 -20.25 -10.72
N PHE A 79 13.14 -19.70 -10.61
CA PHE A 79 14.18 -19.91 -11.60
C PHE A 79 14.69 -21.36 -11.63
N ALA A 80 14.93 -21.97 -10.47
CA ALA A 80 15.44 -23.32 -10.38
C ALA A 80 14.46 -24.37 -10.94
N LYS A 81 13.18 -24.24 -10.59
CA LYS A 81 12.13 -25.22 -10.94
C LYS A 81 11.50 -24.95 -12.31
N TYR A 82 11.25 -23.69 -12.65
CA TYR A 82 10.47 -23.30 -13.83
C TYR A 82 11.26 -22.53 -14.88
N ARG A 83 12.50 -22.12 -14.59
CA ARG A 83 13.30 -21.20 -15.43
C ARG A 83 12.64 -19.85 -15.67
N VAL A 84 11.68 -19.49 -14.81
CA VAL A 84 11.02 -18.19 -14.82
C VAL A 84 11.98 -17.16 -14.22
N LYS A 85 12.20 -16.08 -14.96
CA LYS A 85 12.88 -14.89 -14.45
C LYS A 85 11.86 -13.94 -13.83
N THR A 86 12.35 -13.10 -12.93
CA THR A 86 11.51 -12.18 -12.17
C THR A 86 12.13 -10.79 -12.14
N GLU A 87 11.33 -9.77 -12.41
CA GLU A 87 11.66 -8.38 -12.14
C GLU A 87 10.90 -7.92 -10.87
N ARG A 88 11.63 -7.41 -9.87
CA ARG A 88 11.02 -6.99 -8.59
C ARG A 88 11.06 -5.47 -8.44
N GLN A 89 9.90 -4.91 -8.11
CA GLN A 89 9.73 -3.53 -7.65
C GLN A 89 9.36 -3.50 -6.16
N LEU A 90 9.74 -2.43 -5.46
CA LEU A 90 9.56 -2.30 -4.02
C LEU A 90 8.97 -0.94 -3.65
N LEU A 91 7.84 -0.95 -2.95
CA LEU A 91 7.27 0.17 -2.20
C LEU A 91 7.16 -0.21 -0.73
N VAL A 92 8.33 -0.36 -0.10
CA VAL A 92 8.43 -0.91 1.27
C VAL A 92 9.04 0.05 2.27
N GLN A 93 8.53 0.02 3.50
CA GLN A 93 8.98 0.87 4.58
C GLN A 93 8.83 0.19 5.94
N SER A 94 9.95 -0.02 6.64
CA SER A 94 9.92 -0.57 8.00
C SER A 94 9.06 0.31 8.93
N GLY A 95 8.13 -0.32 9.65
CA GLY A 95 7.18 0.34 10.55
C GLY A 95 6.10 1.15 9.85
N ALA A 96 5.82 0.92 8.56
CA ALA A 96 4.71 1.54 7.85
C ALA A 96 3.39 0.83 8.12
N THR A 97 2.30 1.58 8.04
CA THR A 97 0.92 1.09 7.98
C THR A 97 0.44 1.05 6.53
N ALA A 98 -0.70 0.41 6.29
CA ALA A 98 -1.40 0.41 5.00
C ALA A 98 -1.70 1.84 4.50
N PHE A 99 -1.94 2.79 5.41
CA PHE A 99 -2.10 4.21 5.06
C PHE A 99 -0.84 4.78 4.38
N GLU A 100 0.34 4.53 4.94
CA GLU A 100 1.61 4.95 4.34
C GLU A 100 1.86 4.22 3.01
N GLY A 101 1.48 2.94 2.93
CA GLY A 101 1.50 2.15 1.70
C GLY A 101 0.63 2.77 0.59
N LEU A 102 -0.61 3.14 0.92
CA LEU A 102 -1.56 3.80 0.01
C LEU A 102 -1.02 5.14 -0.49
N TYR A 103 -0.53 5.98 0.43
CA TYR A 103 0.07 7.26 0.08
C TYR A 103 1.25 7.08 -0.88
N LYS A 104 2.16 6.14 -0.61
CA LYS A 104 3.33 5.90 -1.46
C LYS A 104 2.96 5.33 -2.83
N LEU A 105 2.01 4.41 -2.88
CA LEU A 105 1.52 3.86 -4.14
C LEU A 105 0.95 4.97 -5.03
N GLN A 106 0.14 5.85 -4.46
CA GLN A 106 -0.48 6.95 -5.20
C GLN A 106 0.54 7.98 -5.71
N ASN A 107 1.54 8.32 -4.88
CA ASN A 107 2.48 9.41 -5.19
C ASN A 107 3.77 8.94 -5.88
N THR A 108 3.96 7.63 -6.05
CA THR A 108 5.08 7.11 -6.84
C THR A 108 4.69 7.04 -8.31
N LYS A 109 5.61 7.43 -9.20
CA LYS A 109 5.43 7.21 -10.64
C LYS A 109 5.13 5.72 -10.88
N PRO A 110 4.01 5.35 -11.53
CA PRO A 110 3.68 3.96 -11.80
C PRO A 110 4.81 3.25 -12.55
N PHE A 111 5.04 1.99 -12.19
CA PHE A 111 5.93 1.11 -12.94
C PHE A 111 5.28 0.75 -14.28
N GLU A 112 6.07 0.52 -15.32
CA GLU A 112 5.53 0.31 -16.68
C GLU A 112 4.63 -0.92 -16.77
N HIS A 113 5.00 -2.00 -16.09
CA HIS A 113 4.28 -3.27 -16.12
C HIS A 113 4.49 -4.06 -14.82
N ILE A 114 3.40 -4.57 -14.25
CA ILE A 114 3.36 -5.41 -13.05
C ILE A 114 2.33 -6.53 -13.31
N ASP A 115 2.75 -7.79 -13.18
CA ASP A 115 1.90 -8.98 -13.29
C ASP A 115 1.33 -9.43 -11.94
N LEU A 116 2.03 -9.12 -10.85
CA LEU A 116 1.70 -9.56 -9.49
C LEU A 116 2.04 -8.48 -8.46
N VAL A 117 1.10 -8.21 -7.56
CA VAL A 117 1.28 -7.32 -6.42
C VAL A 117 1.20 -8.13 -5.12
N PHE A 118 2.18 -7.95 -4.25
CA PHE A 118 2.11 -8.40 -2.86
C PHE A 118 1.76 -7.22 -1.95
N ILE A 119 0.79 -7.40 -1.06
CA ILE A 119 0.44 -6.44 -0.02
C ILE A 119 0.73 -7.06 1.36
N VAL A 120 1.57 -6.40 2.15
CA VAL A 120 2.12 -6.92 3.41
C VAL A 120 2.00 -5.86 4.52
N PHE A 121 0.85 -5.83 5.20
CA PHE A 121 0.51 -4.93 6.29
C PHE A 121 -0.47 -5.60 7.28
N GLY A 122 -0.67 -4.99 8.44
CA GLY A 122 -1.53 -5.50 9.52
C GLY A 122 -0.88 -5.36 10.90
N GLU A 123 0.34 -5.85 11.08
CA GLU A 123 1.05 -5.90 12.37
C GLU A 123 1.39 -4.51 12.92
N ASN A 124 1.70 -3.55 12.05
CA ASN A 124 1.87 -2.16 12.49
C ASN A 124 0.52 -1.44 12.61
N ASP A 125 -0.42 -1.72 11.72
CA ASP A 125 -1.72 -1.06 11.64
C ASP A 125 -2.52 -1.20 12.94
N ARG A 126 -2.54 -2.40 13.53
CA ARG A 126 -3.19 -2.68 14.82
C ARG A 126 -2.70 -1.82 15.99
N LYS A 127 -1.53 -1.16 15.86
CA LYS A 127 -0.96 -0.28 16.90
C LYS A 127 -1.51 1.15 16.81
N TYR A 128 -2.11 1.51 15.69
CA TYR A 128 -2.52 2.89 15.39
C TYR A 128 -3.98 3.03 14.96
N MET A 129 -4.64 1.93 14.60
CA MET A 129 -6.01 1.90 14.07
C MET A 129 -6.82 0.83 14.80
N ASP A 130 -8.13 1.01 14.87
CA ASP A 130 -9.06 -0.11 15.09
C ASP A 130 -9.29 -0.92 13.79
N VAL A 131 -9.97 -2.06 13.91
CA VAL A 131 -10.20 -2.96 12.77
C VAL A 131 -11.03 -2.31 11.65
N SER A 132 -12.00 -1.46 11.97
CA SER A 132 -12.84 -0.79 10.96
C SER A 132 -12.04 0.26 10.19
N GLN A 133 -11.23 1.05 10.91
CA GLN A 133 -10.32 2.04 10.33
C GLN A 133 -9.26 1.40 9.45
N PHE A 134 -8.70 0.28 9.90
CA PHE A 134 -7.77 -0.53 9.11
C PHE A 134 -8.45 -1.10 7.87
N ALA A 135 -9.62 -1.72 8.01
CA ALA A 135 -10.34 -2.35 6.91
C ALA A 135 -10.63 -1.37 5.76
N GLN A 136 -11.10 -0.17 6.08
CA GLN A 136 -11.32 0.90 5.08
C GLN A 136 -10.03 1.26 4.34
N THR A 137 -8.95 1.49 5.09
CA THR A 137 -7.65 1.85 4.52
C THR A 137 -7.05 0.73 3.67
N TYR A 138 -7.18 -0.52 4.15
CA TYR A 138 -6.66 -1.71 3.49
C TYR A 138 -7.42 -2.01 2.19
N GLU A 139 -8.74 -1.84 2.19
CA GLU A 139 -9.55 -1.90 0.98
C GLU A 139 -9.11 -0.83 -0.03
N SER A 140 -8.95 0.42 0.39
CA SER A 140 -8.45 1.50 -0.49
C SER A 140 -7.10 1.18 -1.11
N LEU A 141 -6.19 0.53 -0.36
CA LEU A 141 -4.91 0.08 -0.87
C LEU A 141 -5.05 -1.00 -1.95
N ILE A 142 -5.87 -2.03 -1.72
CA ILE A 142 -6.13 -3.09 -2.72
C ILE A 142 -6.74 -2.49 -3.99
N ARG A 143 -7.76 -1.63 -3.84
CA ARG A 143 -8.41 -0.97 -4.96
C ARG A 143 -7.44 -0.09 -5.73
N LYS A 144 -6.64 0.74 -5.06
CA LYS A 144 -5.62 1.59 -5.71
C LYS A 144 -4.59 0.73 -6.45
N ALA A 145 -4.13 -0.37 -5.86
CA ALA A 145 -3.18 -1.27 -6.52
C ALA A 145 -3.78 -1.85 -7.80
N LYS A 146 -5.05 -2.29 -7.75
CA LYS A 146 -5.72 -2.85 -8.92
C LYS A 146 -6.06 -1.80 -9.99
N GLN A 147 -6.45 -0.59 -9.60
CA GLN A 147 -6.63 0.53 -10.52
C GLN A 147 -5.32 0.91 -11.22
N THR A 148 -4.20 0.90 -10.50
CA THR A 148 -2.89 1.22 -11.04
C THR A 148 -2.37 0.11 -11.97
N TYR A 149 -2.61 -1.16 -11.60
CA TYR A 149 -2.13 -2.34 -12.33
C TYR A 149 -3.31 -3.28 -12.64
N PRO A 150 -4.19 -2.94 -13.60
CA PRO A 150 -5.45 -3.65 -13.85
C PRO A 150 -5.28 -5.11 -14.28
N ASN A 151 -4.14 -5.47 -14.85
CA ASN A 151 -3.86 -6.83 -15.31
C ASN A 151 -3.05 -7.66 -14.30
N SER A 152 -2.76 -7.10 -13.12
CA SER A 152 -1.99 -7.80 -12.08
C SER A 152 -2.88 -8.68 -11.19
N GLU A 153 -2.35 -9.81 -10.75
CA GLU A 153 -2.88 -10.51 -9.57
C GLU A 153 -2.50 -9.74 -8.29
N ILE A 154 -3.28 -9.90 -7.22
CA ILE A 154 -2.97 -9.45 -5.88
C ILE A 154 -2.89 -10.65 -4.93
N ILE A 155 -1.75 -10.80 -4.27
CA ILE A 155 -1.56 -11.71 -3.14
C ILE A 155 -1.37 -10.87 -1.88
N THR A 156 -2.16 -11.10 -0.85
CA THR A 156 -2.02 -10.45 0.45
C THR A 156 -1.39 -11.41 1.45
N PHE A 157 -0.60 -10.88 2.38
CA PHE A 157 -0.11 -11.65 3.52
C PHE A 157 -0.86 -11.22 4.77
N THR A 158 -1.35 -12.21 5.53
CA THR A 158 -1.54 -12.03 6.96
C THR A 158 -0.21 -12.31 7.62
N GLU A 159 0.39 -11.30 8.25
CA GLU A 159 1.74 -11.39 8.81
C GLU A 159 1.80 -12.45 9.92
N SER A 160 2.87 -13.26 9.92
CA SER A 160 3.06 -14.34 10.91
C SER A 160 3.06 -13.87 12.37
N SER A 161 3.38 -12.59 12.60
CA SER A 161 3.41 -11.93 13.90
C SER A 161 2.10 -11.25 14.29
N LEU A 162 1.12 -11.15 13.38
CA LEU A 162 -0.18 -10.54 13.67
C LEU A 162 -1.01 -11.46 14.57
N THR A 163 -1.15 -11.07 15.84
CA THR A 163 -1.85 -11.88 16.86
C THR A 163 -3.36 -11.59 16.94
N GLU A 164 -3.80 -10.49 16.34
CA GLU A 164 -5.15 -9.95 16.45
C GLU A 164 -6.03 -10.53 15.34
N ASP A 165 -6.85 -11.52 15.71
CA ASP A 165 -7.68 -12.27 14.77
C ASP A 165 -8.65 -11.41 13.96
N GLU A 166 -9.18 -10.33 14.54
CA GLU A 166 -10.09 -9.41 13.84
C GLU A 166 -9.39 -8.72 12.65
N PHE A 167 -8.11 -8.35 12.79
CA PHE A 167 -7.32 -7.77 11.71
C PHE A 167 -7.02 -8.83 10.64
N ALA A 168 -6.63 -10.03 11.06
CA ALA A 168 -6.36 -11.12 10.13
C ALA A 168 -7.60 -11.53 9.32
N GLU A 169 -8.76 -11.62 9.95
CA GLU A 169 -10.01 -11.91 9.26
C GLU A 169 -10.39 -10.76 8.33
N SER A 170 -10.20 -9.50 8.73
CA SER A 170 -10.41 -8.35 7.83
C SER A 170 -9.53 -8.41 6.58
N ILE A 171 -8.24 -8.77 6.71
CA ILE A 171 -7.35 -8.96 5.54
C ILE A 171 -7.93 -10.04 4.62
N LYS A 172 -8.34 -11.18 5.18
CA LYS A 172 -8.87 -12.31 4.43
C LYS A 172 -10.18 -11.97 3.72
N GLU A 173 -11.16 -11.40 4.42
CA GLU A 173 -12.47 -11.03 3.88
C GLU A 173 -12.35 -10.02 2.74
N ILE A 174 -11.56 -8.95 2.93
CA ILE A 174 -11.34 -7.95 1.88
C ILE A 174 -10.63 -8.60 0.70
N SER A 175 -9.59 -9.40 0.94
CA SER A 175 -8.87 -10.08 -0.16
C SER A 175 -9.81 -10.95 -1.00
N TYR A 176 -10.65 -11.75 -0.34
CA TYR A 176 -11.62 -12.61 -1.02
C TYR A 176 -12.67 -11.84 -1.81
N HIS A 177 -13.14 -10.70 -1.29
CA HIS A 177 -14.09 -9.85 -2.00
C HIS A 177 -13.55 -9.36 -3.36
N TYR A 178 -12.26 -9.06 -3.44
CA TYR A 178 -11.59 -8.67 -4.69
C TYR A 178 -11.02 -9.86 -5.48
N HIS A 179 -11.33 -11.09 -5.07
CA HIS A 179 -10.76 -12.34 -5.60
C HIS A 179 -9.23 -12.44 -5.52
N ALA A 180 -8.60 -11.55 -4.75
CA ALA A 180 -7.20 -11.62 -4.36
C ALA A 180 -6.97 -12.83 -3.47
N LYS A 181 -5.73 -13.30 -3.43
CA LYS A 181 -5.36 -14.50 -2.67
C LYS A 181 -4.70 -14.09 -1.37
N ASN A 182 -5.30 -14.45 -0.25
CA ASN A 182 -4.67 -14.26 1.05
C ASN A 182 -3.84 -15.50 1.41
N ILE A 183 -2.58 -15.27 1.78
CA ILE A 183 -1.71 -16.27 2.39
C ILE A 183 -1.58 -15.90 3.86
N ASP A 184 -2.21 -16.69 4.73
CA ASP A 184 -2.09 -16.51 6.16
C ASP A 184 -0.82 -17.17 6.69
N MET A 185 0.22 -16.37 6.96
CA MET A 185 1.52 -16.87 7.38
C MET A 185 1.57 -17.31 8.84
N ARG A 186 0.50 -17.08 9.62
CA ARG A 186 0.36 -17.62 10.97
C ARG A 186 0.21 -19.14 10.93
N LEU A 187 -0.46 -19.66 9.90
CA LEU A 187 -0.69 -21.11 9.71
C LEU A 187 0.62 -21.90 9.56
N PRO A 188 1.46 -21.67 8.54
CA PRO A 188 2.70 -22.42 8.38
C PRO A 188 3.70 -22.20 9.52
N PHE A 189 3.62 -21.09 10.26
CA PHE A 189 4.40 -20.91 11.49
C PHE A 189 3.91 -21.84 12.60
N SER A 190 2.60 -21.87 12.83
CA SER A 190 1.96 -22.70 13.86
C SER A 190 2.05 -24.20 13.59
N GLU A 191 2.04 -24.60 12.31
CA GLU A 191 2.13 -25.99 11.87
C GLU A 191 3.57 -26.50 11.77
N SER A 192 4.56 -25.61 11.84
CA SER A 192 5.95 -26.01 11.76
C SER A 192 6.40 -26.77 13.02
N GLU A 193 7.43 -27.60 12.88
CA GLU A 193 8.10 -28.25 14.01
C GLU A 193 8.91 -27.28 14.89
N TYR A 194 9.01 -26.01 14.51
CA TYR A 194 9.83 -25.01 15.20
C TYR A 194 8.95 -24.03 15.98
N PRO A 195 9.32 -23.71 17.23
CA PRO A 195 8.65 -22.64 17.94
C PRO A 195 8.99 -21.29 17.30
N VAL A 196 8.14 -20.28 17.52
CA VAL A 196 8.22 -18.95 16.87
C VAL A 196 9.57 -18.26 17.10
N GLU A 197 10.22 -18.46 18.24
CA GLU A 197 11.54 -17.92 18.58
C GLU A 197 12.65 -18.47 17.68
N LYS A 198 12.44 -19.66 17.10
CA LYS A 198 13.38 -20.27 16.14
C LYS A 198 13.10 -19.86 14.71
N LEU A 199 11.94 -19.26 14.43
CA LEU A 199 11.53 -18.78 13.11
C LEU A 199 11.65 -17.27 12.96
N THR A 200 11.81 -16.55 14.05
CA THR A 200 11.90 -15.08 14.09
C THR A 200 13.23 -14.62 14.70
N THR A 201 13.56 -13.34 14.52
CA THR A 201 14.69 -12.71 15.23
C THR A 201 14.28 -12.02 16.53
N ASP A 202 13.03 -11.57 16.62
CA ASP A 202 12.51 -10.72 17.69
C ASP A 202 11.00 -10.91 17.92
N LEU A 203 10.47 -12.10 17.61
CA LEU A 203 9.04 -12.44 17.65
C LEU A 203 8.15 -11.71 16.63
N VAL A 204 8.69 -10.72 15.91
CA VAL A 204 7.97 -10.00 14.84
C VAL A 204 8.51 -10.37 13.48
N HIS A 205 9.82 -10.26 13.29
CA HIS A 205 10.45 -10.39 11.98
C HIS A 205 10.91 -11.84 11.75
N PRO A 206 10.47 -12.49 10.65
CA PRO A 206 10.98 -13.80 10.28
C PRO A 206 12.50 -13.79 10.05
N ASN A 207 13.19 -14.79 10.56
CA ASN A 207 14.58 -15.05 10.26
C ASN A 207 14.71 -15.86 8.95
N ASP A 208 15.92 -16.30 8.60
CA ASP A 208 16.17 -17.09 7.38
C ASP A 208 15.25 -18.30 7.23
N LYS A 209 14.89 -18.96 8.35
CA LYS A 209 14.04 -20.15 8.38
C LYS A 209 12.57 -19.79 8.32
N GLY A 210 12.13 -18.76 9.05
CA GLY A 210 10.79 -18.21 8.88
C GLY A 210 10.54 -17.80 7.42
N TYR A 211 11.53 -17.19 6.76
CA TYR A 211 11.43 -16.85 5.34
C TYR A 211 11.50 -18.03 4.36
N GLU A 212 11.93 -19.21 4.80
CA GLU A 212 11.71 -20.45 4.03
C GLU A 212 10.24 -20.82 4.00
N LEU A 213 9.53 -20.67 5.13
CA LEU A 213 8.08 -20.91 5.19
C LEU A 213 7.30 -19.91 4.32
N TYR A 214 7.62 -18.61 4.38
CA TYR A 214 7.02 -17.60 3.49
C TYR A 214 7.24 -17.96 2.01
N SER A 215 8.49 -18.27 1.63
CA SER A 215 8.79 -18.63 0.24
C SER A 215 8.06 -19.91 -0.19
N ALA A 216 7.95 -20.91 0.68
CA ALA A 216 7.27 -22.15 0.37
C ALA A 216 5.76 -21.94 0.17
N ALA A 217 5.11 -21.22 1.09
CA ALA A 217 3.67 -20.92 1.00
C ALA A 217 3.32 -20.13 -0.28
N VAL A 218 4.16 -19.16 -0.67
CA VAL A 218 3.98 -18.42 -1.92
C VAL A 218 4.13 -19.32 -3.15
N LEU A 219 5.17 -20.18 -3.17
CA LEU A 219 5.39 -21.09 -4.30
C LEU A 219 4.24 -22.08 -4.43
N GLU A 220 3.81 -22.71 -3.34
CA GLU A 220 2.68 -23.64 -3.33
C GLU A 220 1.40 -22.96 -3.86
N THR A 221 1.08 -21.77 -3.35
CA THR A 221 -0.07 -20.98 -3.81
C THR A 221 0.02 -20.68 -5.30
N ILE A 222 1.16 -20.16 -5.77
CA ILE A 222 1.34 -19.81 -7.19
C ILE A 222 1.27 -21.05 -8.08
N GLU A 223 1.84 -22.17 -7.66
CA GLU A 223 1.81 -23.44 -8.40
C GLU A 223 0.39 -23.98 -8.54
N GLU A 224 -0.37 -23.99 -7.45
CA GLU A 224 -1.77 -24.41 -7.44
C GLU A 224 -2.60 -23.55 -8.41
N LEU A 225 -2.51 -22.23 -8.28
CA LEU A 225 -3.30 -21.29 -9.08
C LEU A 225 -2.91 -21.31 -10.56
N THR A 226 -1.62 -21.49 -10.85
CA THR A 226 -1.12 -21.70 -12.22
C THR A 226 -1.67 -22.98 -12.82
N SER A 227 -1.69 -24.08 -12.05
CA SER A 227 -2.20 -25.37 -12.53
C SER A 227 -3.70 -25.35 -12.85
N LYS A 228 -4.46 -24.56 -12.09
CA LYS A 228 -5.91 -24.36 -12.27
C LYS A 228 -6.24 -23.33 -13.36
N GLN A 229 -5.24 -22.57 -13.83
CA GLN A 229 -5.45 -21.38 -14.66
C GLN A 229 -6.48 -20.43 -14.02
N GLU A 230 -6.27 -20.14 -12.74
CA GLU A 230 -7.20 -19.35 -11.95
C GLU A 230 -7.34 -17.92 -12.52
N ASN A 231 -8.50 -17.30 -12.30
CA ASN A 231 -8.66 -15.88 -12.61
C ASN A 231 -7.89 -15.03 -11.60
N ILE A 232 -7.23 -13.98 -12.10
CA ILE A 232 -6.60 -12.97 -11.26
C ILE A 232 -7.65 -12.18 -10.47
N ALA A 233 -7.21 -11.51 -9.39
CA ALA A 233 -8.02 -10.50 -8.69
C ALA A 233 -8.67 -9.52 -9.67
N TYR A 234 -9.84 -8.99 -9.30
CA TYR A 234 -10.53 -7.96 -10.09
C TYR A 234 -11.07 -6.86 -9.20
N LEU A 235 -11.38 -5.71 -9.79
CA LEU A 235 -11.91 -4.56 -9.06
C LEU A 235 -13.44 -4.70 -8.91
N ALA A 236 -13.89 -5.30 -7.80
CA ALA A 236 -15.30 -5.39 -7.42
C ALA A 236 -15.85 -4.02 -6.94
N GLU A 237 -17.16 -3.92 -6.75
CA GLU A 237 -17.77 -2.78 -6.02
C GLU A 237 -17.23 -2.71 -4.59
N PRO A 238 -17.04 -1.51 -4.00
CA PRO A 238 -16.44 -1.40 -2.68
C PRO A 238 -17.32 -1.95 -1.56
N ILE A 239 -16.70 -2.53 -0.54
CA ILE A 239 -17.34 -2.97 0.72
C ILE A 239 -17.68 -1.74 1.56
N TYR A 240 -16.70 -0.86 1.74
CA TYR A 240 -16.83 0.34 2.56
C TYR A 240 -17.15 1.58 1.72
N PRO A 241 -17.98 2.51 2.25
CA PRO A 241 -18.16 3.82 1.64
C PRO A 241 -16.80 4.54 1.49
N ASN A 242 -16.62 5.26 0.38
CA ASN A 242 -15.41 6.02 0.08
C ASN A 242 -14.13 5.18 -0.06
N ALA A 243 -14.21 3.89 -0.42
CA ALA A 243 -12.99 3.08 -0.58
C ALA A 243 -12.05 3.56 -1.71
N ASP A 244 -12.52 4.37 -2.67
CA ASP A 244 -11.70 4.99 -3.71
C ASP A 244 -11.07 6.33 -3.25
N ILE A 245 -10.25 6.25 -2.20
CA ILE A 245 -9.61 7.41 -1.61
C ILE A 245 -8.50 7.97 -2.52
N SER A 246 -8.38 9.30 -2.54
CA SER A 246 -7.27 10.02 -3.15
C SER A 246 -6.63 10.94 -2.12
N LEU A 247 -5.48 10.54 -1.58
CA LEU A 247 -4.81 11.29 -0.53
C LEU A 247 -4.20 12.60 -1.06
N THR A 248 -4.45 13.70 -0.38
CA THR A 248 -3.90 15.03 -0.70
C THR A 248 -3.26 15.66 0.52
N GLU A 249 -2.26 16.51 0.29
CA GLU A 249 -1.59 17.23 1.37
C GLU A 249 -2.12 18.66 1.49
N ILE A 250 -2.33 19.09 2.74
CA ILE A 250 -2.67 20.48 3.07
C ILE A 250 -1.51 21.08 3.85
N TYR A 251 -0.95 22.14 3.27
CA TYR A 251 0.19 22.89 3.82
C TYR A 251 -0.25 24.16 4.58
N ASP A 252 -1.49 24.59 4.38
CA ASP A 252 -2.01 25.87 4.88
C ASP A 252 -2.27 25.83 6.38
N VAL A 253 -1.29 26.30 7.15
CA VAL A 253 -1.38 26.45 8.61
C VAL A 253 -2.30 27.62 8.94
N GLN A 254 -3.38 27.33 9.67
CA GLN A 254 -4.34 28.34 10.12
C GLN A 254 -3.80 29.15 11.29
N ARG A 255 -3.06 28.49 12.19
CA ARG A 255 -2.48 29.12 13.38
C ARG A 255 -1.22 28.37 13.82
N SER A 256 -0.18 29.12 14.12
CA SER A 256 1.04 28.62 14.75
C SER A 256 1.38 29.48 15.96
N ILE A 257 1.65 28.86 17.11
CA ILE A 257 2.17 29.50 18.31
C ILE A 257 3.38 28.68 18.77
N GLY A 258 4.57 29.29 18.74
CA GLY A 258 5.82 28.66 19.16
C GLY A 258 6.48 27.76 18.12
N PHE A 259 5.72 27.14 17.21
CA PHE A 259 6.29 26.42 16.07
C PHE A 259 7.00 27.37 15.09
N THR A 260 8.24 27.06 14.75
CA THR A 260 9.05 27.77 13.75
C THR A 260 9.01 27.07 12.41
N SER A 261 8.96 27.84 11.32
CA SER A 261 9.08 27.26 9.97
C SER A 261 10.55 27.10 9.61
N GLU A 262 10.97 25.86 9.37
CA GLU A 262 12.33 25.50 9.01
C GLU A 262 12.33 24.60 7.78
N LYS A 263 12.92 25.09 6.68
CA LYS A 263 12.86 24.44 5.35
C LYS A 263 11.41 24.17 4.94
N ASN A 264 10.97 22.91 5.02
CA ASN A 264 9.63 22.43 4.64
C ASN A 264 8.84 21.92 5.85
N TYR A 265 9.27 22.23 7.07
CA TYR A 265 8.68 21.71 8.31
C TYR A 265 8.33 22.83 9.28
N TRP A 266 7.30 22.60 10.07
CA TRP A 266 6.99 23.30 11.30
C TRP A 266 7.60 22.55 12.46
N VAL A 267 8.47 23.22 13.19
CA VAL A 267 9.34 22.63 14.20
C VAL A 267 9.04 23.22 15.58
N SER A 268 8.95 22.38 16.61
CA SER A 268 8.85 22.83 18.00
C SER A 268 9.57 21.87 18.95
N GLU A 269 10.21 22.47 19.96
CA GLU A 269 10.81 21.79 21.12
C GLU A 269 10.14 22.22 22.44
N SER A 270 9.23 23.20 22.43
CA SER A 270 8.66 23.75 23.66
C SER A 270 7.29 23.16 23.97
N LYS A 271 7.08 22.81 25.24
CA LYS A 271 5.78 22.31 25.72
C LYS A 271 4.70 23.38 25.57
N GLY A 272 3.57 22.98 24.99
CA GLY A 272 2.39 23.82 24.82
C GLY A 272 2.37 24.64 23.53
N ASP A 273 3.41 24.55 22.70
CA ASP A 273 3.38 25.12 21.35
C ASP A 273 2.28 24.45 20.51
N ILE A 274 1.65 25.23 19.64
CA ILE A 274 0.45 24.85 18.90
C ILE A 274 0.69 25.00 17.40
N LEU A 275 0.26 23.99 16.63
CA LEU A 275 0.14 24.04 15.18
C LEU A 275 -1.26 23.59 14.76
N GLU A 276 -1.98 24.45 14.03
CA GLU A 276 -3.40 24.25 13.70
C GLU A 276 -3.61 24.25 12.18
N TYR A 277 -4.43 23.30 11.72
CA TYR A 277 -4.88 23.18 10.33
C TYR A 277 -6.40 23.03 10.29
N SER A 278 -7.00 23.34 9.14
CA SER A 278 -8.38 22.97 8.80
C SER A 278 -8.40 22.09 7.56
N PHE A 279 -9.28 21.10 7.53
CA PHE A 279 -9.48 20.22 6.37
C PHE A 279 -10.95 19.83 6.23
N THR A 280 -11.34 19.34 5.06
CA THR A 280 -12.63 18.68 4.84
C THR A 280 -12.33 17.30 4.28
N GLY A 281 -12.81 16.25 4.92
CA GLY A 281 -12.54 14.87 4.51
C GLY A 281 -12.97 13.88 5.57
N THR A 282 -12.78 12.60 5.29
CA THR A 282 -13.12 11.49 6.18
C THR A 282 -11.92 10.88 6.89
N MET A 283 -10.70 11.34 6.57
CA MET A 283 -9.48 10.89 7.22
C MET A 283 -8.44 11.99 7.43
N LEU A 284 -7.50 11.68 8.31
CA LEU A 284 -6.40 12.54 8.70
C LEU A 284 -5.13 11.71 8.88
N GLY A 285 -4.06 12.19 8.27
CA GLY A 285 -2.69 11.81 8.55
C GLY A 285 -1.78 13.03 8.51
N ILE A 286 -0.47 12.80 8.60
CA ILE A 286 0.55 13.85 8.47
C ILE A 286 1.75 13.38 7.68
N ARG A 287 2.41 14.33 7.03
CA ARG A 287 3.80 14.17 6.61
C ARG A 287 4.71 14.78 7.67
N ALA A 288 5.57 13.96 8.26
CA ALA A 288 6.45 14.38 9.34
C ALA A 288 7.89 13.94 9.09
N LEU A 289 8.85 14.75 9.56
CA LEU A 289 10.24 14.31 9.67
C LEU A 289 10.37 13.53 10.96
N ARG A 290 10.74 12.25 10.86
CA ARG A 290 11.11 11.47 12.04
C ARG A 290 12.61 11.35 12.16
N SER A 291 13.15 11.42 13.37
CA SER A 291 14.60 11.35 13.63
C SER A 291 14.92 10.88 15.05
N GLU A 292 16.20 10.67 15.36
CA GLU A 292 16.65 10.19 16.67
C GLU A 292 16.33 11.18 17.81
N ILE A 293 16.18 12.46 17.47
CA ILE A 293 15.77 13.56 18.35
C ILE A 293 14.25 13.78 18.35
N GLY A 294 13.44 12.86 17.80
CA GLY A 294 12.00 13.08 17.70
C GLY A 294 11.29 13.22 19.04
N GLY A 295 10.39 14.22 19.10
CA GLY A 295 9.53 14.52 20.23
C GLY A 295 8.12 13.90 20.11
N LYS A 296 7.23 14.38 20.97
CA LYS A 296 5.82 13.96 21.03
C LYS A 296 4.89 15.17 20.89
N ALA A 297 3.73 14.98 20.27
CA ALA A 297 2.66 15.95 20.24
C ALA A 297 1.30 15.28 20.51
N ASP A 298 0.46 15.93 21.30
CA ASP A 298 -0.95 15.58 21.43
C ASP A 298 -1.71 16.10 20.21
N VAL A 299 -2.66 15.31 19.71
CA VAL A 299 -3.52 15.67 18.57
C VAL A 299 -4.95 15.85 19.05
N TYR A 300 -5.51 17.01 18.78
CA TYR A 300 -6.90 17.34 19.06
C TYR A 300 -7.65 17.53 17.74
N LEU A 301 -8.81 16.88 17.61
CA LEU A 301 -9.72 17.03 16.47
C LEU A 301 -11.02 17.66 16.96
N ASN A 302 -11.37 18.81 16.39
CA ASN A 302 -12.54 19.61 16.76
C ASN A 302 -12.60 19.90 18.28
N GLY A 303 -11.43 20.13 18.90
CA GLY A 303 -11.28 20.41 20.33
C GLY A 303 -11.21 19.18 21.24
N ASN A 304 -11.45 17.97 20.73
CA ASN A 304 -11.35 16.74 21.51
C ASN A 304 -9.98 16.09 21.30
N TRP A 305 -9.32 15.66 22.37
CA TRP A 305 -8.09 14.86 22.26
C TRP A 305 -8.42 13.52 21.59
N ILE A 306 -7.62 13.12 20.60
CA ILE A 306 -7.81 11.85 19.87
C ILE A 306 -6.62 10.90 19.98
N THR A 307 -5.38 11.40 19.98
CA THR A 307 -4.18 10.55 20.04
C THR A 307 -2.92 11.35 20.38
N GLU A 308 -1.83 10.65 20.65
CA GLU A 308 -0.46 11.18 20.73
C GLU A 308 0.34 10.69 19.51
N ILE A 309 1.04 11.59 18.84
CA ILE A 309 2.00 11.24 17.78
C ILE A 309 3.44 11.35 18.29
N SER A 310 4.31 10.51 17.73
CA SER A 310 5.76 10.57 17.94
C SER A 310 6.48 10.80 16.62
N THR A 311 7.36 11.80 16.61
CA THR A 311 8.28 12.05 15.50
C THR A 311 9.62 11.33 15.69
N TRP A 312 9.71 10.33 16.58
CA TRP A 312 10.97 9.62 16.80
C TRP A 312 11.18 8.48 15.80
N TRP A 313 12.39 8.35 15.29
CA TRP A 313 12.83 7.19 14.51
C TRP A 313 14.35 7.02 14.67
N PRO A 314 14.94 5.82 14.56
CA PRO A 314 16.38 5.63 14.77
C PRO A 314 17.30 6.41 13.81
N PHE A 315 16.75 7.03 12.77
CA PHE A 315 17.48 7.85 11.81
C PHE A 315 16.52 8.85 11.17
N GLU A 316 17.05 9.92 10.59
CA GLU A 316 16.24 10.92 9.90
C GLU A 316 15.53 10.31 8.67
N ARG A 317 14.21 10.47 8.61
CA ARG A 317 13.39 10.03 7.48
C ARG A 317 12.05 10.74 7.45
N GLU A 318 11.64 11.20 6.27
CA GLU A 318 10.26 11.63 6.04
C GLU A 318 9.32 10.42 6.09
N ARG A 319 8.21 10.57 6.83
CA ARG A 319 7.22 9.51 7.05
C ARG A 319 5.81 10.08 6.94
N TYR A 320 4.89 9.21 6.53
CA TYR A 320 3.48 9.53 6.39
C TYR A 320 2.73 8.76 7.47
N LEU A 321 2.23 9.47 8.47
CA LEU A 321 1.67 8.88 9.68
C LEU A 321 0.15 8.98 9.63
N TYR A 322 -0.52 7.87 9.93
CA TYR A 322 -1.94 7.85 10.17
C TYR A 322 -2.28 8.56 11.50
N ILE A 323 -3.43 9.24 11.54
CA ILE A 323 -3.97 9.83 12.77
C ILE A 323 -5.42 9.37 13.01
N ALA A 324 -6.29 9.50 12.02
CA ALA A 324 -7.71 9.15 12.15
C ALA A 324 -8.36 8.83 10.80
N SER A 325 -9.42 8.03 10.82
CA SER A 325 -10.32 7.76 9.68
C SER A 325 -11.72 7.43 10.21
N GLY A 326 -12.70 7.35 9.30
CA GLY A 326 -14.11 7.21 9.67
C GLY A 326 -14.73 8.51 10.17
N LEU A 327 -14.15 9.66 9.80
CA LEU A 327 -14.69 10.98 10.12
C LEU A 327 -15.89 11.31 9.21
N GLU A 328 -16.79 12.17 9.69
CA GLU A 328 -17.85 12.71 8.83
C GLU A 328 -17.25 13.63 7.76
N ASN A 329 -17.68 13.51 6.50
CA ASN A 329 -17.18 14.36 5.41
C ASN A 329 -17.65 15.82 5.54
N THR A 330 -17.02 16.55 6.45
CA THR A 330 -17.34 17.91 6.87
C THR A 330 -16.06 18.67 7.16
N LYS A 331 -16.16 19.98 7.43
CA LYS A 331 -15.00 20.76 7.84
C LYS A 331 -14.59 20.36 9.26
N HIS A 332 -13.30 20.05 9.42
CA HIS A 332 -12.65 19.76 10.69
C HIS A 332 -11.51 20.74 10.98
N THR A 333 -11.20 20.86 12.27
CA THR A 333 -10.01 21.56 12.76
C THR A 333 -9.15 20.58 13.54
N VAL A 334 -7.88 20.47 13.16
CA VAL A 334 -6.87 19.68 13.89
C VAL A 334 -5.86 20.61 14.53
N VAL A 335 -5.53 20.34 15.79
CA VAL A 335 -4.53 21.06 16.57
C VAL A 335 -3.49 20.06 17.09
N PHE A 336 -2.23 20.29 16.74
CA PHE A 336 -1.09 19.59 17.32
C PHE A 336 -0.52 20.43 18.45
N VAL A 337 -0.37 19.83 19.63
CA VAL A 337 0.20 20.48 20.81
C VAL A 337 1.50 19.78 21.18
N SER A 338 2.63 20.46 21.04
CA SER A 338 3.94 19.92 21.42
C SER A 338 3.97 19.61 22.91
N LYS A 339 4.41 18.40 23.28
CA LYS A 339 4.49 18.01 24.69
C LYS A 339 5.77 18.51 25.36
N GLY A 340 6.76 18.96 24.59
CA GLY A 340 8.10 19.24 25.12
C GLY A 340 8.71 18.00 25.80
N GLU A 341 8.40 16.81 25.27
CA GLU A 341 8.78 15.52 25.83
C GLU A 341 9.52 14.68 24.77
N LYS A 342 10.54 13.96 25.21
CA LYS A 342 11.26 12.97 24.41
C LYS A 342 10.35 11.76 24.15
N SER A 343 10.50 11.12 23.00
CA SER A 343 9.90 9.80 22.78
C SER A 343 10.61 8.72 23.60
N LEU A 344 9.92 7.62 23.93
CA LEU A 344 10.44 6.58 24.83
C LEU A 344 11.83 6.05 24.44
N ASN A 345 12.07 5.90 23.13
CA ASN A 345 13.32 5.36 22.59
C ASN A 345 14.35 6.44 22.21
N ASN A 346 14.05 7.72 22.47
CA ASN A 346 14.97 8.82 22.25
C ASN A 346 15.99 8.87 23.40
N THR A 347 17.23 8.49 23.11
CA THR A 347 18.35 8.49 24.07
C THR A 347 19.13 9.80 24.09
N THR A 348 18.73 10.80 23.28
CA THR A 348 19.39 12.11 23.19
C THR A 348 18.82 13.10 24.21
N ASP A 349 19.44 14.27 24.35
CA ASP A 349 18.90 15.37 25.16
C ASP A 349 17.95 16.31 24.42
N HIS A 350 17.74 16.07 23.13
CA HIS A 350 16.90 16.88 22.27
C HIS A 350 15.57 16.20 22.00
N HIS A 351 14.51 16.99 21.82
CA HIS A 351 13.21 16.51 21.39
C HIS A 351 12.57 17.54 20.47
N THR A 352 12.19 17.09 19.30
CA THR A 352 11.73 17.97 18.24
C THR A 352 10.52 17.35 17.54
N VAL A 353 9.39 18.06 17.56
CA VAL A 353 8.24 17.76 16.71
C VAL A 353 8.44 18.48 15.40
N ALA A 354 8.43 17.75 14.27
CA ALA A 354 8.63 18.30 12.93
C ALA A 354 7.53 17.82 11.98
N ILE A 355 6.56 18.68 11.68
CA ILE A 355 5.38 18.39 10.84
C ILE A 355 5.44 19.24 9.58
N SER A 356 5.33 18.63 8.40
CA SER A 356 5.35 19.35 7.12
C SER A 356 3.96 19.80 6.71
N SER A 357 3.00 18.87 6.73
CA SER A 357 1.65 19.03 6.23
C SER A 357 0.72 18.00 6.89
N ILE A 358 -0.58 18.25 6.82
CA ILE A 358 -1.60 17.21 7.08
C ILE A 358 -1.96 16.52 5.76
N ILE A 359 -2.46 15.29 5.85
CA ILE A 359 -2.90 14.46 4.73
C ILE A 359 -4.38 14.13 4.94
N THR A 360 -5.21 14.34 3.93
CA THR A 360 -6.66 14.02 3.92
C THR A 360 -7.06 13.40 2.58
N ASP A 361 -8.22 12.78 2.51
CA ASP A 361 -8.88 12.32 1.28
C ASP A 361 -9.60 13.43 0.49
#